data_AF-A0A182SIE0-F1
#
_entry.id   AF-A0A182SIE0-F1
#
_cell.length_a   1.000
_cell.length_b   1.000
_cell.length_c   1.000
_cell.angle_alpha   90.00
_cell.angle_beta   90.00
_cell.angle_gamma   90.00
#
_symmetry.space_group_name_H-M   'P 1'
#
loop_
_entity.id
_entity.type
_entity.pdbx_description
1 polymer ?
#
loop_
_entity_poly.entity_id
_entity_poly.type
_entity_poly.pdbx_seq_one_letter_code
_entity_poly.pdbx_strand_id
1 'polypeptide(L)'
;MTVDKKLQNYADISNKIRPVFRHYFLEQYLKPGVWFERQQNYIKSVAASSMIGYVLGIGDRHVQNILIDKHTGEVIHIDFGIAFEMGKNLPTPETVPFRLTRDIVDGMGISGVEGVFRKSCEKTLEVLRNNQTVILAILEVLLYDPLYSWNVLSNKKANRRQQQAYLSGGSGDESEAEEGLGVPIRRDINVTAERTLMQVEEKLLGQEDNKYISVEGQVQMLIFNATSKRNLCQVFAGWQPYL
;
A
#
# COMPACT_ATOMS: atom_id res chain seq x y z
N MET A 1 3.35 7.97 22.58
CA MET A 1 2.42 9.02 22.11
C MET A 1 1.08 8.38 21.80
N THR A 2 -0.03 8.86 22.38
CA THR A 2 -1.37 8.30 22.17
C THR A 2 -1.87 8.55 20.73
N VAL A 3 -2.83 7.73 20.27
CA VAL A 3 -3.43 7.88 18.93
C VAL A 3 -4.10 9.25 18.77
N ASP A 4 -4.76 9.76 19.81
CA ASP A 4 -5.44 11.06 19.75
C ASP A 4 -4.44 12.21 19.57
N LYS A 5 -3.27 12.14 20.23
CA LYS A 5 -2.21 13.13 20.03
C LYS A 5 -1.60 13.04 18.63
N LYS A 6 -1.42 11.82 18.09
CA LYS A 6 -1.00 11.62 16.69
C LYS A 6 -2.01 12.22 15.71
N LEU A 7 -3.30 12.03 15.96
CA LEU A 7 -4.38 12.56 15.14
C LEU A 7 -4.41 14.09 15.16
N GLN A 8 -4.24 14.71 16.33
CA GLN A 8 -4.15 16.16 16.46
C GLN A 8 -2.96 16.71 15.67
N ASN A 9 -1.77 16.12 15.85
CA ASN A 9 -0.57 16.53 15.12
C ASN A 9 -0.76 16.38 13.59
N TYR A 10 -1.38 15.28 13.15
CA TYR A 10 -1.67 15.05 11.74
C TYR A 10 -2.62 16.13 11.19
N ALA A 11 -3.64 16.52 11.95
CA ALA A 11 -4.56 17.59 11.58
C ALA A 11 -3.85 18.94 11.48
N ASP A 12 -2.99 19.26 12.45
CA ASP A 12 -2.22 20.51 12.48
C ASP A 12 -1.27 20.62 11.27
N ILE A 13 -0.58 19.53 10.92
CA ILE A 13 0.27 19.45 9.72
C ILE A 13 -0.59 19.59 8.45
N SER A 14 -1.73 18.89 8.41
CA SER A 14 -2.62 18.89 7.25
C SER A 14 -3.23 20.26 6.97
N ASN A 15 -3.40 21.09 8.00
CA ASN A 15 -3.89 22.46 7.86
C ASN A 15 -2.81 23.42 7.33
N LYS A 16 -1.53 23.16 7.65
CA LYS A 16 -0.40 24.01 7.25
C LYS A 16 0.08 23.73 5.82
N ILE A 17 0.13 22.47 5.45
CA ILE A 17 0.58 22.03 4.12
C ILE A 17 -0.66 21.66 3.33
N ARG A 18 -0.87 22.19 2.13
CA ARG A 18 -1.99 21.77 1.27
C ARG A 18 -1.49 20.83 0.16
N PRO A 19 -2.32 19.91 -0.34
CA PRO A 19 -1.99 19.11 -1.52
C PRO A 19 -1.74 20.02 -2.72
N VAL A 20 -0.73 19.70 -3.50
CA VAL A 20 -0.33 20.47 -4.70
C VAL A 20 -0.11 19.59 -5.92
N PHE A 21 -0.29 18.28 -5.78
CA PHE A 21 0.05 17.33 -6.83
C PHE A 21 -0.74 17.52 -8.14
N ARG A 22 -1.94 18.14 -8.11
CA ARG A 22 -2.65 18.54 -9.34
C ARG A 22 -1.82 19.42 -10.27
N HIS A 23 -0.91 20.24 -9.72
CA HIS A 23 -0.09 21.18 -10.49
C HIS A 23 0.93 20.46 -11.37
N TYR A 24 1.38 19.26 -10.97
CA TYR A 24 2.24 18.41 -11.80
C TYR A 24 1.63 18.20 -13.19
N PHE A 25 0.35 17.83 -13.26
CA PHE A 25 -0.30 17.59 -14.55
C PHE A 25 -0.44 18.87 -15.38
N LEU A 26 -0.76 20.00 -14.73
CA LEU A 26 -0.92 21.30 -15.40
C LEU A 26 0.40 21.84 -15.96
N GLU A 27 1.51 21.62 -15.25
CA GLU A 27 2.84 22.09 -15.64
C GLU A 27 3.49 21.18 -16.69
N GLN A 28 3.30 19.85 -16.60
CA GLN A 28 3.90 18.91 -17.55
C GLN A 28 3.13 18.84 -18.88
N TYR A 29 1.81 19.01 -18.86
CA TYR A 29 0.95 18.79 -20.02
C TYR A 29 0.18 20.07 -20.40
N LEU A 30 0.80 20.92 -21.22
CA LEU A 30 0.22 22.22 -21.61
C LEU A 30 -0.98 22.12 -22.56
N LYS A 31 -1.12 21.01 -23.30
CA LYS A 31 -2.23 20.78 -24.24
C LYS A 31 -3.40 20.13 -23.50
N PRO A 32 -4.60 20.75 -23.46
CA PRO A 32 -5.73 20.23 -22.67
C PRO A 32 -6.13 18.78 -22.98
N GLY A 33 -6.11 18.38 -24.26
CA GLY A 33 -6.43 17.00 -24.64
C GLY A 33 -5.43 15.98 -24.08
N VAL A 34 -4.13 16.30 -24.15
CA VAL A 34 -3.06 15.46 -23.60
C VAL A 34 -3.12 15.45 -22.07
N TRP A 35 -3.30 16.61 -21.44
CA TRP A 35 -3.48 16.73 -20.00
C TRP A 35 -4.60 15.81 -19.49
N PHE A 36 -5.77 15.87 -20.13
CA PHE A 36 -6.91 15.06 -19.76
C PHE A 36 -6.60 13.57 -19.91
N GLU A 37 -6.05 13.15 -21.04
CA GLU A 37 -5.65 11.76 -21.28
C GLU A 37 -4.66 11.25 -20.21
N ARG A 38 -3.63 12.05 -19.89
CA ARG A 38 -2.60 11.70 -18.90
C ARG A 38 -3.16 11.63 -17.49
N GLN A 39 -4.07 12.52 -17.14
CA GLN A 39 -4.78 12.45 -15.87
C GLN A 39 -5.68 11.20 -15.79
N GLN A 40 -6.35 10.82 -16.88
CA GLN A 40 -7.14 9.57 -16.91
C GLN A 40 -6.26 8.34 -16.73
N ASN A 41 -5.08 8.28 -17.37
CA ASN A 41 -4.13 7.18 -17.22
C ASN A 41 -3.60 7.10 -15.78
N TYR A 42 -3.29 8.24 -15.17
CA TYR A 42 -2.93 8.32 -13.76
C TYR A 42 -4.03 7.73 -12.87
N ILE A 43 -5.27 8.19 -12.99
CA ILE A 43 -6.38 7.72 -12.14
C ILE A 43 -6.59 6.21 -12.28
N LYS A 44 -6.58 5.71 -13.53
CA LYS A 44 -6.81 4.28 -13.82
C LYS A 44 -5.67 3.41 -13.30
N SER A 45 -4.42 3.83 -13.47
CA SER A 45 -3.24 3.10 -12.97
C SER A 45 -3.16 3.09 -11.44
N VAL A 46 -3.51 4.20 -10.77
CA VAL A 46 -3.64 4.24 -9.30
C VAL A 46 -4.74 3.29 -8.83
N ALA A 47 -5.91 3.30 -9.48
CA ALA A 47 -7.02 2.41 -9.14
C ALA A 47 -6.65 0.93 -9.28
N ALA A 48 -6.07 0.55 -10.43
CA ALA A 48 -5.67 -0.82 -10.70
C ALA A 48 -4.61 -1.30 -9.70
N SER A 49 -3.55 -0.50 -9.50
CA SER A 49 -2.48 -0.84 -8.57
C SER A 49 -2.94 -0.89 -7.11
N SER A 50 -3.91 -0.06 -6.71
CA SER A 50 -4.50 -0.09 -5.36
C SER A 50 -5.26 -1.40 -5.09
N MET A 51 -6.09 -1.85 -6.04
CA MET A 51 -6.85 -3.11 -5.89
C MET A 51 -5.94 -4.33 -5.91
N ILE A 52 -4.97 -4.36 -6.85
CA ILE A 52 -3.97 -5.44 -6.91
C ILE A 52 -3.11 -5.46 -5.64
N GLY A 53 -2.65 -4.28 -5.20
CA GLY A 53 -1.86 -4.13 -3.98
C GLY A 53 -2.61 -4.61 -2.74
N TYR A 54 -3.89 -4.30 -2.63
CA TYR A 54 -4.73 -4.82 -1.55
C TYR A 54 -4.88 -6.34 -1.60
N VAL A 55 -5.23 -6.91 -2.75
CA VAL A 55 -5.43 -8.37 -2.89
C VAL A 55 -4.14 -9.11 -2.53
N LEU A 56 -3.01 -8.71 -3.10
CA LEU A 56 -1.70 -9.34 -2.83
C LEU A 56 -1.08 -8.94 -1.49
N GLY A 57 -1.62 -7.93 -0.79
CA GLY A 57 -1.08 -7.43 0.46
C GLY A 57 0.31 -6.78 0.32
N ILE A 58 0.52 -6.01 -0.74
CA ILE A 58 1.79 -5.32 -1.02
C ILE A 58 1.97 -4.14 -0.05
N GLY A 59 3.01 -4.21 0.78
CA GLY A 59 3.36 -3.18 1.76
C GLY A 59 4.54 -2.30 1.35
N ASP A 60 5.02 -1.47 2.26
CA ASP A 60 6.13 -0.52 2.08
C ASP A 60 5.91 0.45 0.91
N ARG A 61 4.66 0.89 0.72
CA ARG A 61 4.28 1.83 -0.36
C ARG A 61 4.56 3.29 0.02
N HIS A 62 5.80 3.57 0.41
CA HIS A 62 6.28 4.95 0.62
C HIS A 62 6.53 5.68 -0.71
N VAL A 63 6.67 7.00 -0.68
CA VAL A 63 6.79 7.84 -1.90
C VAL A 63 7.88 7.39 -2.88
N GLN A 64 9.01 6.86 -2.39
CA GLN A 64 10.12 6.44 -3.26
C GLN A 64 9.86 5.12 -4.01
N ASN A 65 8.81 4.36 -3.63
CA ASN A 65 8.44 3.10 -4.28
C ASN A 65 7.33 3.27 -5.32
N ILE A 66 6.90 4.51 -5.56
CA ILE A 66 5.84 4.87 -6.48
C ILE A 66 6.43 5.87 -7.49
N LEU A 67 6.59 5.40 -8.72
CA LEU A 67 7.10 6.19 -9.83
C LEU A 67 5.93 6.65 -10.70
N ILE A 68 6.13 7.76 -11.40
CA ILE A 68 5.18 8.28 -12.38
C ILE A 68 5.91 8.41 -13.70
N ASP A 69 5.40 7.74 -14.72
CA ASP A 69 5.92 7.90 -16.07
C ASP A 69 5.50 9.27 -16.63
N LYS A 70 6.49 10.10 -16.93
CA LYS A 70 6.30 11.44 -17.48
C LYS A 70 5.72 11.43 -18.90
N HIS A 71 5.83 10.31 -19.62
CA HIS A 71 5.34 10.22 -20.98
C HIS A 71 3.88 9.78 -21.06
N THR A 72 3.46 8.82 -20.22
CA THR A 72 2.11 8.23 -20.23
C THR A 72 1.22 8.70 -19.08
N GLY A 73 1.78 9.28 -18.02
CA GLY A 73 1.07 9.67 -16.80
C GLY A 73 0.73 8.50 -15.88
N GLU A 74 1.20 7.28 -16.18
CA GLU A 74 0.88 6.08 -15.40
C GLU A 74 1.73 5.95 -14.14
N VAL A 75 1.13 5.37 -13.11
CA VAL A 75 1.80 5.04 -11.85
C VAL A 75 2.41 3.65 -11.93
N ILE A 76 3.70 3.56 -11.61
CA ILE A 76 4.48 2.33 -11.62
C ILE A 76 5.01 2.07 -10.22
N HIS A 77 4.73 0.88 -9.69
CA HIS A 77 5.26 0.45 -8.39
C HIS A 77 6.57 -0.29 -8.57
N ILE A 78 7.52 -0.02 -7.68
CA ILE A 78 8.82 -0.71 -7.62
C ILE A 78 9.05 -1.33 -6.24
N ASP A 79 10.07 -2.19 -6.13
CA ASP A 79 10.51 -2.83 -4.89
C ASP A 79 9.38 -3.58 -4.16
N PHE A 80 9.02 -4.78 -4.62
CA PHE A 80 7.96 -5.62 -4.00
C PHE A 80 8.49 -6.49 -2.84
N GLY A 81 9.55 -6.05 -2.16
CA GLY A 81 10.19 -6.83 -1.09
C GLY A 81 9.28 -7.14 0.11
N ILE A 82 8.22 -6.35 0.32
CA ILE A 82 7.20 -6.58 1.35
C ILE A 82 5.87 -6.83 0.65
N ALA A 83 5.42 -8.08 0.69
CA ALA A 83 4.15 -8.53 0.13
C ALA A 83 3.40 -9.39 1.13
N PHE A 84 2.17 -9.80 0.80
CA PHE A 84 1.40 -10.78 1.56
C PHE A 84 1.18 -10.39 3.02
N GLU A 85 0.80 -9.13 3.26
CA GLU A 85 0.49 -8.58 4.59
C GLU A 85 1.69 -8.49 5.55
N MET A 86 2.91 -8.76 5.09
CA MET A 86 4.12 -8.65 5.91
C MET A 86 4.35 -7.23 6.46
N GLY A 87 3.77 -6.20 5.83
CA GLY A 87 3.78 -4.81 6.33
C GLY A 87 3.13 -4.63 7.72
N LYS A 88 2.22 -5.53 8.11
CA LYS A 88 1.62 -5.54 9.47
C LYS A 88 2.60 -6.01 10.54
N ASN A 89 3.66 -6.71 10.17
CA ASN A 89 4.67 -7.26 11.08
C ASN A 89 5.87 -6.32 11.28
N LEU A 90 5.83 -5.11 10.73
CA LEU A 90 6.86 -4.08 10.94
C LEU A 90 6.75 -3.45 12.34
N PRO A 91 7.84 -2.87 12.90
CA PRO A 91 7.83 -2.19 14.19
C PRO A 91 6.74 -1.13 14.31
N THR A 92 6.51 -0.38 13.23
CA THR A 92 5.29 0.39 13.00
C THR A 92 4.46 -0.31 11.94
N PRO A 93 3.38 -1.00 12.33
CA PRO A 93 2.50 -1.69 11.39
C PRO A 93 1.84 -0.73 10.40
N GLU A 94 1.70 -1.17 9.16
CA GLU A 94 0.88 -0.47 8.18
C GLU A 94 -0.62 -0.69 8.47
N THR A 95 -1.36 0.42 8.63
CA THR A 95 -2.78 0.41 9.00
C THR A 95 -3.71 0.74 7.83
N VAL A 96 -3.17 0.97 6.64
CA VAL A 96 -3.92 1.32 5.42
C VAL A 96 -3.80 0.21 4.38
N PRO A 97 -4.85 -0.09 3.60
CA PRO A 97 -4.81 -1.17 2.61
C PRO A 97 -3.96 -0.85 1.38
N PHE A 98 -3.79 0.43 1.06
CA PHE A 98 -2.92 0.95 0.01
C PHE A 98 -2.69 2.45 0.23
N ARG A 99 -1.72 3.03 -0.48
CA ARG A 99 -1.44 4.46 -0.41
C ARG A 99 -2.52 5.25 -1.18
N LEU A 100 -3.43 5.90 -0.44
CA LEU A 100 -4.38 6.86 -0.98
C LEU A 100 -4.39 8.13 -0.11
N THR A 101 -3.26 8.84 -0.15
CA THR A 101 -3.07 10.09 0.57
C THR A 101 -3.72 11.27 -0.15
N ARG A 102 -3.71 12.43 0.50
CA ARG A 102 -4.37 13.62 -0.01
C ARG A 102 -3.73 14.17 -1.29
N ASP A 103 -2.42 14.08 -1.48
CA ASP A 103 -1.76 14.46 -2.73
C ASP A 103 -2.10 13.48 -3.86
N ILE A 104 -2.21 12.18 -3.58
CA ILE A 104 -2.66 11.22 -4.59
C ILE A 104 -4.08 11.53 -5.07
N VAL A 105 -4.98 11.85 -4.14
CA VAL A 105 -6.36 12.25 -4.45
C VAL A 105 -6.39 13.60 -5.18
N ASP A 106 -5.52 14.54 -4.83
CA ASP A 106 -5.42 15.84 -5.49
C ASP A 106 -5.06 15.72 -6.97
N GLY A 107 -4.17 14.78 -7.32
CA GLY A 107 -3.82 14.48 -8.71
C GLY A 107 -5.01 14.00 -9.57
N MET A 108 -6.06 13.46 -8.95
CA MET A 108 -7.28 13.02 -9.62
C MET A 108 -8.18 14.20 -10.05
N GLY A 109 -7.86 15.42 -9.62
CA GLY A 109 -8.63 16.62 -9.92
C GLY A 109 -9.89 16.75 -9.06
N ILE A 110 -10.89 17.48 -9.57
CA ILE A 110 -12.08 17.87 -8.78
C ILE A 110 -12.98 16.70 -8.38
N SER A 111 -12.98 15.62 -9.17
CA SER A 111 -13.72 14.40 -8.86
C SER A 111 -13.14 13.67 -7.63
N GLY A 112 -11.85 13.83 -7.35
CA GLY A 112 -11.17 13.11 -6.29
C GLY A 112 -11.39 11.59 -6.43
N VAL A 113 -11.75 10.94 -5.32
CA VAL A 113 -12.05 9.51 -5.31
C VAL A 113 -13.41 9.16 -5.91
N GLU A 114 -14.34 10.12 -5.92
CA GLU A 114 -15.71 9.95 -6.42
C GLU A 114 -15.74 10.20 -7.93
N GLY A 115 -15.66 9.12 -8.71
CA GLY A 115 -15.71 9.19 -10.17
C GLY A 115 -14.92 8.06 -10.81
N VAL A 116 -14.00 8.42 -11.70
CA VAL A 116 -13.21 7.46 -12.49
C VAL A 116 -12.42 6.52 -11.57
N PHE A 117 -11.88 7.03 -10.46
CA PHE A 117 -11.12 6.22 -9.51
C PHE A 117 -11.97 5.08 -8.94
N ARG A 118 -13.07 5.40 -8.26
CA ARG A 118 -14.01 4.41 -7.69
C ARG A 118 -14.49 3.42 -8.74
N LYS A 119 -14.94 3.89 -9.90
CA LYS A 119 -15.44 3.03 -10.99
C LYS A 119 -14.35 2.10 -11.54
N SER A 120 -13.12 2.58 -11.63
CA SER A 120 -11.96 1.77 -12.04
C SER A 120 -11.59 0.73 -10.98
N CYS A 121 -11.68 1.08 -9.69
CA CYS A 121 -11.48 0.13 -8.58
C CYS A 121 -12.52 -0.98 -8.60
N GLU A 122 -13.82 -0.63 -8.72
CA GLU A 122 -14.92 -1.58 -8.85
C GLU A 122 -14.67 -2.54 -10.02
N LYS A 123 -14.35 -2.00 -11.20
CA LYS A 123 -14.13 -2.84 -12.38
C LYS A 123 -12.88 -3.72 -12.27
N THR A 124 -11.80 -3.19 -11.71
CA THR A 124 -10.57 -3.96 -11.49
C THR A 124 -10.85 -5.11 -10.53
N LEU A 125 -11.49 -4.83 -9.40
CA LEU A 125 -11.78 -5.84 -8.39
C LEU A 125 -12.74 -6.90 -8.92
N GLU A 126 -13.78 -6.52 -9.68
CA GLU A 126 -14.67 -7.45 -10.38
C GLU A 126 -13.88 -8.43 -11.27
N VAL A 127 -12.93 -7.92 -12.07
CA VAL A 127 -12.08 -8.75 -12.93
C VAL A 127 -11.19 -9.67 -12.10
N LEU A 128 -10.62 -9.20 -10.98
CA LEU A 128 -9.81 -10.02 -10.08
C LEU A 128 -10.65 -11.15 -9.46
N ARG A 129 -11.85 -10.85 -8.96
CA ARG A 129 -12.77 -11.86 -8.39
C ARG A 129 -13.18 -12.91 -9.42
N ASN A 130 -13.53 -12.48 -10.64
CA ASN A 130 -13.93 -13.38 -11.72
C ASN A 130 -12.80 -14.33 -12.16
N ASN A 131 -11.54 -13.93 -11.99
CA ASN A 131 -10.36 -14.70 -12.35
C ASN A 131 -9.60 -15.25 -11.13
N GLN A 132 -10.27 -15.39 -9.98
CA GLN A 132 -9.63 -15.80 -8.72
C GLN A 132 -8.87 -17.12 -8.85
N THR A 133 -9.40 -18.11 -9.57
CA THR A 133 -8.77 -19.42 -9.74
C THR A 133 -7.40 -19.32 -10.41
N VAL A 134 -7.25 -18.41 -11.39
CA VAL A 134 -5.97 -18.20 -12.08
C VAL A 134 -4.97 -17.52 -11.16
N ILE A 135 -5.42 -16.51 -10.40
CA ILE A 135 -4.57 -15.78 -9.46
C ILE A 135 -4.07 -16.73 -8.36
N LEU A 136 -4.96 -17.52 -7.76
CA LEU A 136 -4.62 -18.49 -6.73
C LEU A 136 -3.65 -19.56 -7.27
N ALA A 137 -3.90 -20.10 -8.46
CA ALA A 137 -2.98 -21.07 -9.08
C ALA A 137 -1.57 -20.52 -9.31
N ILE A 138 -1.44 -19.25 -9.73
CA ILE A 138 -0.11 -18.61 -9.88
C ILE A 138 0.56 -18.45 -8.51
N LEU A 139 -0.19 -18.03 -7.50
CA LEU A 139 0.35 -17.85 -6.14
C LEU A 139 0.74 -19.19 -5.52
N GLU A 140 -0.03 -20.25 -5.72
CA GLU A 140 0.31 -21.61 -5.29
C GLU A 140 1.66 -22.03 -5.83
N VAL A 141 1.94 -21.82 -7.13
CA VAL A 141 3.24 -22.15 -7.71
C VAL A 141 4.39 -21.38 -7.03
N LEU A 142 4.20 -20.09 -6.74
CA LEU A 142 5.19 -19.27 -6.05
C LEU A 142 5.38 -19.69 -4.58
N LEU A 143 4.35 -20.21 -3.94
CA LEU A 143 4.37 -20.70 -2.56
C LEU A 143 5.20 -21.97 -2.41
N TYR A 144 5.20 -22.85 -3.42
CA TYR A 144 5.96 -24.10 -3.44
C TYR A 144 7.38 -23.96 -4.01
N ASP A 145 7.81 -22.77 -4.41
CA ASP A 145 9.18 -22.54 -4.86
C ASP A 145 10.17 -22.70 -3.69
N PRO A 146 11.06 -23.71 -3.72
CA PRO A 146 12.02 -23.96 -2.63
C PRO A 146 13.07 -22.84 -2.47
N LEU A 147 13.23 -21.98 -3.48
CA LEU A 147 14.12 -20.82 -3.43
C LEU A 147 13.43 -19.57 -2.88
N TYR A 148 12.09 -19.51 -2.94
CA TYR A 148 11.34 -18.41 -2.35
C TYR A 148 11.18 -18.66 -0.85
N SER A 149 12.04 -17.99 -0.07
CA SER A 149 11.86 -18.03 1.36
C SER A 149 10.83 -16.99 1.79
N TRP A 150 9.74 -17.46 2.39
CA TRP A 150 8.69 -16.69 3.11
C TRP A 150 9.22 -15.97 4.36
N ASN A 151 10.48 -15.57 4.29
CA ASN A 151 11.29 -15.14 5.39
C ASN A 151 10.83 -13.76 5.88
N VAL A 152 10.57 -13.72 7.18
CA VAL A 152 10.65 -12.54 8.06
C VAL A 152 11.95 -11.73 7.85
N LEU A 153 12.96 -12.28 7.15
CA LEU A 153 14.17 -11.57 6.69
C LEU A 153 13.90 -10.46 5.66
N SER A 154 12.81 -10.51 4.88
CA SER A 154 12.46 -9.41 3.95
C SER A 154 12.18 -8.09 4.72
N ASN A 155 11.71 -8.21 5.96
CA ASN A 155 11.51 -7.09 6.86
C ASN A 155 12.82 -6.51 7.40
N LYS A 156 14.01 -7.14 7.24
CA LYS A 156 15.26 -6.60 7.81
C LYS A 156 15.62 -5.21 7.25
N LYS A 157 15.34 -4.94 5.98
CA LYS A 157 15.65 -3.64 5.34
C LYS A 157 14.65 -2.56 5.81
N ALA A 158 13.36 -2.87 5.79
CA ALA A 158 12.32 -1.97 6.30
C ALA A 158 12.44 -1.74 7.82
N ASN A 159 12.74 -2.77 8.60
CA ASN A 159 13.01 -2.67 10.03
C ASN A 159 14.23 -1.79 10.30
N ARG A 160 15.33 -1.98 9.54
CA ARG A 160 16.51 -1.11 9.65
C ARG A 160 16.18 0.34 9.30
N ARG A 161 15.41 0.60 8.23
CA ARG A 161 14.95 1.95 7.87
C ARG A 161 14.13 2.59 9.00
N GLN A 162 13.20 1.85 9.59
CA GLN A 162 12.40 2.34 10.71
C GLN A 162 13.28 2.59 11.94
N GLN A 163 14.14 1.65 12.33
CA GLN A 163 15.07 1.76 13.46
C GLN A 163 16.05 2.94 13.31
N GLN A 164 16.66 3.12 12.13
CA GLN A 164 17.55 4.25 11.85
C GLN A 164 16.81 5.59 11.94
N ALA A 165 15.56 5.67 11.46
CA ALA A 165 14.76 6.88 11.60
C ALA A 165 14.43 7.20 13.07
N TYR A 166 14.24 6.18 13.93
CA TYR A 166 14.10 6.39 15.38
C TYR A 166 15.40 6.87 16.05
N LEU A 167 16.56 6.36 15.61
CA LEU A 167 17.86 6.70 16.17
C LEU A 167 18.38 8.07 15.72
N SER A 168 18.03 8.53 14.51
CA SER A 168 18.45 9.86 14.00
C SER A 168 17.88 11.07 14.77
N GLY A 169 17.03 10.86 15.80
CA GLY A 169 16.54 11.88 16.72
C GLY A 169 17.24 11.93 18.08
N GLY A 170 18.26 11.11 18.33
CA GLY A 170 19.00 11.05 19.59
C GLY A 170 20.50 10.86 19.37
N SER A 171 21.30 11.72 19.98
CA SER A 171 22.75 11.61 20.05
C SER A 171 23.19 10.32 20.77
N GLY A 172 24.11 9.56 20.14
CA GLY A 172 25.09 8.67 20.78
C GLY A 172 24.58 7.33 21.31
N ASP A 173 24.81 6.25 20.56
CA ASP A 173 25.70 5.14 20.94
C ASP A 173 25.57 3.99 19.92
N GLU A 174 26.68 3.72 19.22
CA GLU A 174 26.84 2.50 18.44
C GLU A 174 27.08 1.34 19.41
N SER A 175 26.01 0.64 19.79
CA SER A 175 26.13 -0.73 20.27
C SER A 175 25.77 -1.68 19.15
N GLU A 176 26.80 -2.32 18.58
CA GLU A 176 26.66 -3.53 17.78
C GLU A 176 26.03 -4.61 18.65
N ALA A 177 24.72 -4.83 18.49
CA ALA A 177 24.07 -6.00 19.04
C ALA A 177 24.39 -7.20 18.14
N GLU A 178 25.38 -7.98 18.57
CA GLU A 178 25.77 -9.27 18.02
C GLU A 178 24.60 -10.27 17.97
N GLU A 179 24.78 -11.16 17.00
CA GLU A 179 24.14 -12.44 16.69
C GLU A 179 23.40 -13.20 17.80
N GLY A 180 22.30 -13.85 17.40
CA GLY A 180 21.91 -15.11 18.03
C GLY A 180 20.41 -15.36 18.15
N LEU A 181 19.82 -16.02 17.15
CA LEU A 181 18.99 -17.22 17.32
C LEU A 181 18.55 -17.71 15.93
N GLY A 182 19.35 -18.60 15.36
CA GLY A 182 18.92 -19.48 14.28
C GLY A 182 17.82 -20.39 14.80
N VAL A 183 16.56 -19.98 14.62
CA VAL A 183 15.40 -20.85 14.81
C VAL A 183 15.39 -21.88 13.66
N PRO A 184 15.10 -23.17 13.87
CA PRO A 184 15.19 -24.19 12.82
C PRO A 184 14.18 -23.93 11.70
N ILE A 185 14.67 -23.36 10.59
CA ILE A 185 13.88 -23.00 9.40
C ILE A 185 13.65 -24.25 8.56
N ARG A 186 12.63 -25.07 8.87
CA ARG A 186 12.18 -26.11 7.90
C ARG A 186 10.75 -26.62 8.07
N ARG A 187 10.02 -26.27 9.14
CA ARG A 187 8.63 -26.74 9.36
C ARG A 187 7.54 -25.67 9.17
N ASP A 188 7.84 -24.39 9.38
CA ASP A 188 6.82 -23.33 9.41
C ASP A 188 6.59 -22.59 8.08
N ILE A 189 7.37 -22.92 7.04
CA ILE A 189 7.27 -22.28 5.71
C ILE A 189 5.90 -22.58 5.08
N ASN A 190 5.48 -23.84 5.09
CA ASN A 190 4.20 -24.25 4.51
C ASN A 190 3.00 -23.62 5.23
N VAL A 191 3.05 -23.49 6.56
CA VAL A 191 1.96 -22.90 7.34
C VAL A 191 1.80 -21.40 7.06
N THR A 192 2.92 -20.69 6.90
CA THR A 192 2.91 -19.25 6.58
C THR A 192 2.40 -19.01 5.16
N ALA A 193 2.87 -19.84 4.23
CA ALA A 193 2.43 -19.88 2.85
C ALA A 193 0.92 -20.15 2.73
N GLU A 194 0.42 -21.22 3.35
CA GLU A 194 -1.00 -21.59 3.35
C GLU A 194 -1.88 -20.47 3.94
N ARG A 195 -1.44 -19.83 5.04
CA ARG A 195 -2.15 -18.70 5.63
C ARG A 195 -2.24 -17.51 4.68
N THR A 196 -1.15 -17.20 3.98
CA THR A 196 -1.15 -16.13 2.99
C THR A 196 -2.13 -16.43 1.86
N LEU A 197 -2.14 -17.65 1.34
CA LEU A 197 -3.06 -18.04 0.27
C LEU A 197 -4.51 -17.86 0.71
N MET A 198 -4.84 -18.34 1.92
CA MET A 198 -6.17 -18.21 2.51
C MET A 198 -6.60 -16.73 2.62
N GLN A 199 -5.70 -15.84 3.05
CA GLN A 199 -5.99 -14.41 3.11
C GLN A 199 -6.25 -13.78 1.74
N VAL A 200 -5.50 -14.19 0.71
CA VAL A 200 -5.74 -13.71 -0.65
C VAL A 200 -7.07 -14.22 -1.18
N GLU A 201 -7.40 -15.48 -0.92
CA GLU A 201 -8.67 -16.09 -1.28
C GLU A 201 -9.86 -15.37 -0.61
N GLU A 202 -9.78 -15.11 0.70
CA GLU A 202 -10.81 -14.35 1.44
C GLU A 202 -11.05 -12.97 0.82
N LYS A 203 -9.99 -12.24 0.47
CA LYS A 203 -10.08 -10.93 -0.19
C LYS A 203 -10.73 -11.00 -1.56
N LEU A 204 -10.41 -12.03 -2.35
CA LEU A 204 -10.97 -12.27 -3.69
C LEU A 204 -12.43 -12.70 -3.63
N LEU A 205 -12.83 -13.46 -2.61
CA LEU A 205 -14.23 -13.79 -2.37
C LEU A 205 -15.03 -12.60 -1.82
N GLY A 206 -14.34 -11.59 -1.30
CA GLY A 206 -14.96 -10.47 -0.57
C GLY A 206 -15.50 -10.90 0.78
N GLN A 207 -14.84 -11.87 1.42
CA GLN A 207 -15.18 -12.36 2.74
C GLN A 207 -14.45 -11.54 3.80
N GLU A 208 -15.20 -10.88 4.68
CA GLU A 208 -14.68 -10.22 5.87
C GLU A 208 -15.55 -10.56 7.07
N ASP A 209 -14.94 -10.94 8.21
CA ASP A 209 -15.63 -11.33 9.44
C ASP A 209 -16.77 -12.36 9.20
N ASN A 210 -16.51 -13.36 8.35
CA ASN A 210 -17.47 -14.39 7.91
C ASN A 210 -18.71 -13.86 7.17
N LYS A 211 -18.64 -12.65 6.60
CA LYS A 211 -19.69 -12.07 5.76
C LYS A 211 -19.15 -11.79 4.37
N TYR A 212 -19.98 -12.03 3.36
CA TYR A 212 -19.68 -11.68 1.99
C TYR A 212 -20.11 -10.23 1.71
N ILE A 213 -19.20 -9.47 1.10
CA ILE A 213 -19.39 -8.08 0.73
C ILE A 213 -19.39 -7.97 -0.80
N SER A 214 -20.30 -7.16 -1.35
CA SER A 214 -20.30 -6.85 -2.78
C SER A 214 -19.00 -6.15 -3.19
N VAL A 215 -18.72 -6.11 -4.49
CA VAL A 215 -17.54 -5.42 -5.03
C VAL A 215 -17.56 -3.95 -4.63
N GLU A 216 -18.70 -3.27 -4.78
CA GLU A 216 -18.89 -1.87 -4.44
C GLU A 216 -18.72 -1.63 -2.94
N GLY A 217 -19.27 -2.52 -2.10
CA GLY A 217 -19.13 -2.46 -0.65
C GLY A 217 -17.67 -2.61 -0.21
N GLN A 218 -16.94 -3.56 -0.78
CA GLN A 218 -15.53 -3.77 -0.47
C GLN A 218 -14.70 -2.56 -0.91
N VAL A 219 -14.89 -2.05 -2.13
CA VAL A 219 -14.21 -0.84 -2.62
C VAL A 219 -14.49 0.36 -1.72
N GLN A 220 -15.76 0.59 -1.34
CA GLN A 220 -16.14 1.68 -0.45
C GLN A 220 -15.37 1.61 0.87
N MET A 221 -15.33 0.45 1.49
CA MET A 221 -14.64 0.25 2.75
C MET A 221 -13.12 0.42 2.61
N LEU A 222 -12.52 -0.08 1.53
CA LEU A 222 -11.09 0.09 1.27
C LEU A 222 -10.71 1.55 1.10
N ILE A 223 -11.48 2.32 0.33
CA ILE A 223 -11.28 3.76 0.15
C ILE A 223 -11.40 4.49 1.50
N PHE A 224 -12.41 4.13 2.31
CA PHE A 224 -12.60 4.69 3.64
C PHE A 224 -11.41 4.41 4.56
N ASN A 225 -10.91 3.17 4.58
CA ASN A 225 -9.78 2.77 5.40
C ASN A 225 -8.46 3.41 4.94
N ALA A 226 -8.25 3.56 3.62
CA ALA A 226 -7.06 4.18 3.05
C ALA A 226 -7.01 5.70 3.27
N THR A 227 -8.16 6.37 3.32
CA THR A 227 -8.27 7.83 3.52
C THR A 227 -8.47 8.24 4.98
N SER A 228 -8.67 7.27 5.88
CA SER A 228 -8.90 7.51 7.31
C SER A 228 -7.71 8.20 7.95
N LYS A 229 -7.92 9.42 8.46
CA LYS A 229 -6.90 10.19 9.21
C LYS A 229 -6.39 9.43 10.44
N ARG A 230 -7.25 8.62 11.07
CA ARG A 230 -6.89 7.79 12.21
C ARG A 230 -5.94 6.66 11.82
N ASN A 231 -6.09 6.09 10.63
CA ASN A 231 -5.16 5.09 10.11
C ASN A 231 -3.87 5.78 9.66
N LEU A 232 -3.98 6.82 8.83
CA LEU A 232 -2.83 7.56 8.28
C LEU A 232 -1.90 8.13 9.36
N CYS A 233 -2.42 8.63 10.49
CA CYS A 233 -1.58 9.18 11.56
C CYS A 233 -0.77 8.13 12.34
N GLN A 234 -1.09 6.84 12.18
CA GLN A 234 -0.41 5.74 12.86
C GLN A 234 0.72 5.15 12.03
N VAL A 235 0.74 5.41 10.71
CA VAL A 235 1.77 4.92 9.79
C VAL A 235 3.13 5.55 10.12
N PHE A 236 4.20 4.83 9.76
CA PHE A 236 5.58 5.27 9.91
C PHE A 236 5.84 6.66 9.29
N ALA A 237 6.60 7.51 9.96
CA ALA A 237 6.82 8.90 9.54
C ALA A 237 7.47 9.01 8.14
N GLY A 238 8.40 8.11 7.81
CA GLY A 238 9.04 8.05 6.48
C GLY A 238 8.10 7.63 5.35
N TRP A 239 6.91 7.10 5.67
CA TRP A 239 5.85 6.90 4.69
C TRP A 239 5.22 8.21 4.23
N GLN A 240 5.43 9.31 4.97
CA GLN A 240 4.90 10.65 4.68
C GLN A 240 3.38 10.65 4.43
N PRO A 241 2.57 10.30 5.45
CA PRO A 241 1.11 10.17 5.29
C PRO A 241 0.38 11.49 5.06
N TYR A 242 1.03 12.61 5.41
CA TYR A 242 0.56 13.97 5.20
C TYR A 242 0.87 14.49 3.79
N LEU A 243 1.46 13.69 2.90
CA LEU A 243 1.58 13.97 1.47
C LEU A 243 0.56 13.12 0.73
#